data_AF-A0A8T4VRW5-F1
#
_entry.id   AF-A0A8T4VRW5-F1
#
_cell.length_a   1.000
_cell.length_b   1.000
_cell.length_c   1.000
_cell.angle_alpha   90.00
_cell.angle_beta   90.00
_cell.angle_gamma   90.00
#
_symmetry.space_group_name_H-M   'P 1'
#
loop_
_entity.id
_entity.type
_entity.pdbx_description
1 polymer ?
#
loop_
_entity_poly.entity_id
_entity_poly.type
_entity_poly.pdbx_seq_one_letter_code
_entity_poly.pdbx_strand_id
1 'polypeptide(L)' 'MTVLGLDDTDSRDQGMCTTYVAAEVSKALHRSGDRISKLRLLRLNPAVKHKTRGNAALAIHTDADPATALETAREIIQSR' A
#
# COMPACT_ATOMS: atom_id res chain seq x y z
N MET A 1 -12.77 11.09 4.41
CA MET A 1 -11.33 10.84 4.60
C MET A 1 -11.14 9.34 4.80
N THR A 2 -10.42 8.72 3.90
CA THR A 2 -10.19 7.28 3.82
C THR A 2 -8.77 6.97 4.28
N VAL A 3 -8.61 5.88 5.02
CA VAL A 3 -7.30 5.33 5.38
C VAL A 3 -7.21 3.93 4.77
N LEU A 4 -6.36 3.78 3.75
CA LEU A 4 -6.09 2.51 3.10
C LEU A 4 -4.86 1.86 3.72
N GLY A 5 -5.01 0.66 4.29
CA GLY A 5 -3.92 -0.16 4.80
C GLY A 5 -3.43 -1.16 3.76
N LEU A 6 -2.11 -1.35 3.66
CA LEU A 6 -1.46 -2.32 2.77
C LEU A 6 -0.41 -3.11 3.58
N ASP A 7 -0.40 -4.42 3.43
CA ASP A 7 0.55 -5.33 4.06
C ASP A 7 0.70 -6.61 3.23
N ASP A 8 1.82 -7.32 3.41
CA ASP A 8 2.12 -8.64 2.81
C ASP A 8 1.96 -8.69 1.28
N THR A 9 2.22 -7.58 0.58
CA THR A 9 2.22 -7.53 -0.90
C THR A 9 3.62 -7.75 -1.47
N ASP A 10 4.52 -8.35 -0.70
CA ASP A 10 5.88 -8.62 -1.12
C ASP A 10 5.90 -9.85 -2.05
N SER A 11 6.60 -9.77 -3.19
CA SER A 11 6.75 -10.90 -4.12
C SER A 11 8.21 -11.05 -4.51
N ARG A 12 8.77 -12.24 -4.23
CA ARG A 12 10.18 -12.54 -4.55
C ARG A 12 10.39 -12.74 -6.03
N ASP A 13 9.42 -13.36 -6.70
CA ASP A 13 9.52 -13.71 -8.12
C ASP A 13 9.24 -12.51 -9.02
N GLN A 14 8.36 -11.60 -8.59
CA GLN A 14 8.02 -10.36 -9.31
C GLN A 14 8.87 -9.15 -8.89
N GLY A 15 9.74 -9.30 -7.88
CA GLY A 15 10.59 -8.21 -7.39
C GLY A 15 9.81 -7.05 -6.74
N MET A 16 8.71 -7.36 -6.05
CA MET A 16 7.79 -6.38 -5.47
C MET A 16 7.91 -6.31 -3.93
N CYS A 17 7.64 -5.13 -3.37
CA CYS A 17 7.52 -4.93 -1.92
C CYS A 17 6.34 -4.02 -1.57
N THR A 18 5.86 -4.11 -0.33
CA THR A 18 4.70 -3.35 0.16
C THR A 18 4.87 -1.82 0.04
N THR A 19 6.09 -1.31 0.23
CA THR A 19 6.38 0.13 0.03
C THR A 19 6.25 0.57 -1.42
N TYR A 20 6.61 -0.30 -2.37
CA TYR A 20 6.47 -0.01 -3.79
C TYR A 20 5.00 0.04 -4.19
N VAL A 21 4.19 -0.94 -3.76
CA VAL A 21 2.74 -0.96 -4.02
C VAL A 21 2.08 0.30 -3.47
N ALA A 22 2.36 0.68 -2.23
CA ALA A 22 1.80 1.90 -1.63
C ALA A 22 2.16 3.18 -2.42
N ALA A 23 3.37 3.25 -2.97
CA ALA A 23 3.79 4.38 -3.80
C ALA A 23 3.03 4.42 -5.13
N GLU A 24 2.85 3.28 -5.79
CA GLU A 24 2.10 3.20 -7.05
C GLU A 24 0.61 3.52 -6.85
N VAL A 25 -0.02 3.01 -5.78
CA VAL A 25 -1.41 3.33 -5.43
C VAL A 25 -1.58 4.83 -5.21
N SER A 26 -0.65 5.44 -4.46
CA SER A 26 -0.67 6.88 -4.21
C SER A 26 -0.57 7.69 -5.50
N LYS A 27 0.30 7.28 -6.44
CA LYS A 27 0.44 7.94 -7.74
C LYS A 27 -0.80 7.78 -8.61
N ALA A 28 -1.44 6.61 -8.60
CA ALA A 28 -2.66 6.37 -9.36
C ALA A 28 -3.82 7.23 -8.85
N LEU A 29 -4.09 7.21 -7.55
CA LEU A 29 -5.10 8.07 -6.92
C LEU A 29 -4.83 9.56 -7.17
N HIS A 30 -3.57 9.99 -7.04
CA HIS A 30 -3.22 11.38 -7.30
C HIS A 30 -3.46 11.79 -8.76
N ARG A 31 -3.18 10.91 -9.73
CA ARG A 31 -3.47 11.15 -11.15
C ARG A 31 -4.97 11.22 -11.45
N SER A 32 -5.79 10.52 -10.66
CA SER A 32 -7.26 10.58 -10.74
C SER A 32 -7.87 11.81 -10.07
N GLY A 33 -7.05 12.65 -9.44
CA GLY A 33 -7.49 13.90 -8.79
C GLY A 33 -7.64 13.83 -7.28
N ASP A 34 -7.42 12.67 -6.68
CA ASP A 34 -7.50 12.49 -5.23
C ASP A 34 -6.26 13.05 -4.52
N ARG A 35 -6.45 13.53 -3.30
CA ARG A 35 -5.38 14.08 -2.46
C ARG A 35 -4.84 13.02 -1.51
N ILE A 36 -3.54 12.77 -1.62
CA ILE A 36 -2.80 12.01 -0.60
C ILE A 36 -2.32 12.98 0.48
N SER A 37 -2.93 12.88 1.67
CA SER A 37 -2.59 13.74 2.81
C SER A 37 -1.41 13.21 3.63
N LYS A 38 -1.29 11.89 3.77
CA LYS A 38 -0.19 11.23 4.51
C LYS A 38 0.10 9.85 3.93
N LEU A 39 1.37 9.48 3.97
CA LEU A 39 1.87 8.12 3.77
C LEU A 39 2.65 7.70 5.00
N ARG A 40 2.31 6.54 5.58
CA ARG A 40 2.92 6.03 6.81
C ARG A 40 3.48 4.64 6.57
N LEU A 41 4.73 4.43 7.00
CA LEU A 41 5.34 3.11 7.14
C LEU A 41 5.33 2.75 8.62
N LEU A 42 4.60 1.70 8.97
CA LEU A 42 4.46 1.21 10.34
C LEU A 42 5.31 -0.05 10.51
N ARG A 43 6.40 0.06 11.28
CA ARG A 43 7.19 -1.11 11.67
C ARG A 43 6.41 -1.93 12.69
N LEU A 44 6.21 -3.20 12.37
CA LEU A 44 5.52 -4.16 13.23
C LEU A 44 6.52 -4.90 14.14
N ASN A 45 6.03 -5.83 14.95
CA ASN A 45 6.88 -6.62 15.84
C ASN A 45 7.99 -7.33 15.04
N PRO A 46 9.28 -7.02 15.28
CA PRO A 46 10.37 -7.62 14.53
C PRO A 46 10.62 -9.09 14.89
N ALA A 47 10.08 -9.58 16.02
CA ALA A 47 10.29 -10.94 16.51
C ALA A 47 9.24 -11.95 16.01
N VAL A 48 8.27 -11.53 15.19
CA VAL A 48 7.23 -12.46 14.71
C VAL A 48 7.83 -13.53 13.78
N LYS A 49 7.33 -14.77 13.92
CA LYS A 49 7.85 -15.95 13.21
C LYS A 49 7.62 -15.88 11.69
N HIS A 50 6.47 -15.36 11.29
CA HIS A 50 6.06 -15.23 9.89
C HIS A 50 6.31 -13.79 9.43
N LYS A 51 7.54 -13.48 9.05
CA LYS A 51 7.91 -12.17 8.48
C LYS A 51 8.82 -12.33 7.28
N THR A 52 8.68 -11.42 6.32
CA THR A 52 9.75 -11.09 5.39
C THR A 52 10.84 -10.27 6.11
N ARG A 53 11.98 -10.00 5.47
CA ARG A 53 13.00 -9.13 6.06
C ARG A 53 12.42 -7.71 6.20
N GLY A 54 12.14 -7.31 7.43
CA GLY A 54 11.61 -5.98 7.72
C GLY A 54 10.09 -5.92 7.72
N ASN A 55 9.46 -6.61 8.69
CA ASN A 55 8.02 -6.61 8.96
C ASN A 55 7.44 -5.17 9.06
N ALA A 56 6.61 -4.77 8.11
CA ALA A 56 6.01 -3.44 8.07
C ALA A 56 4.75 -3.40 7.21
N ALA A 57 3.73 -2.68 7.71
CA ALA A 57 2.56 -2.30 6.95
C ALA A 57 2.63 -0.83 6.53
N LEU A 58 1.86 -0.46 5.52
CA LEU A 58 1.75 0.90 4.98
C LEU A 58 0.32 1.42 5.18
N ALA A 59 0.19 2.73 5.41
CA ALA A 59 -1.10 3.41 5.42
C ALA A 59 -1.09 4.65 4.53
N ILE A 60 -2.10 4.75 3.66
CA ILE A 60 -2.33 5.89 2.76
C ILE A 60 -3.56 6.64 3.27
N HIS A 61 -3.39 7.91 3.63
CA HIS A 61 -4.50 8.78 4.01
C HIS A 61 -4.92 9.61 2.80
N THR A 62 -6.13 9.40 2.31
CA THR A 62 -6.65 10.02 1.08
C THR A 62 -8.06 10.59 1.28
N ASP A 63 -8.48 11.52 0.43
CA ASP A 63 -9.88 11.94 0.32
C ASP A 63 -10.69 11.13 -0.70
N ALA A 64 -10.04 10.21 -1.45
CA ALA A 64 -10.68 9.25 -2.32
C ALA A 64 -11.78 8.45 -1.61
N ASP A 65 -12.82 8.07 -2.35
CA ASP A 65 -13.83 7.14 -1.88
C ASP A 65 -13.19 5.77 -1.51
N PRO A 66 -13.61 5.11 -0.41
CA PRO A 66 -13.04 3.82 -0.01
C PRO A 66 -13.08 2.73 -1.07
N ALA A 67 -14.15 2.68 -1.89
CA ALA A 67 -14.27 1.70 -2.96
C ALA A 67 -13.27 1.99 -4.08
N THR A 68 -13.12 3.25 -4.48
CA THR A 68 -12.11 3.69 -5.46
C THR A 68 -10.69 3.37 -4.97
N ALA A 69 -10.38 3.70 -3.71
CA ALA A 69 -9.07 3.42 -3.12
C ALA A 69 -8.75 1.92 -3.08
N LEU A 70 -9.73 1.08 -2.73
CA LEU A 70 -9.58 -0.37 -2.71
C LEU A 70 -9.39 -0.94 -4.12
N GLU A 71 -10.18 -0.49 -5.09
CA GLU A 71 -10.10 -0.99 -6.46
C GLU A 71 -8.77 -0.63 -7.12
N THR A 72 -8.32 0.62 -6.97
CA THR A 72 -7.01 1.05 -7.45
C THR A 72 -5.88 0.19 -6.86
N ALA A 73 -5.97 -0.17 -5.57
CA ALA A 73 -4.98 -1.05 -4.95
C ALA A 73 -5.03 -2.47 -5.52
N ARG A 74 -6.22 -3.03 -5.77
CA ARG A 74 -6.39 -4.35 -6.37
C ARG A 74 -5.80 -4.41 -7.77
N GLU A 75 -6.13 -3.44 -8.62
CA GLU A 75 -5.60 -3.36 -9.99
C GLU A 75 -4.06 -3.35 -9.99
N ILE A 76 -3.46 -2.54 -9.11
CA ILE A 76 -1.99 -2.44 -9.02
C ILE A 76 -1.37 -3.75 -8.55
N ILE A 77 -1.93 -4.39 -7.52
CA ILE A 77 -1.44 -5.68 -7.01
C ILE A 77 -1.56 -6.79 -8.07
N GLN A 78 -2.65 -6.81 -8.85
CA GLN A 78 -2.90 -7.84 -9.87
C GLN A 78 -2.14 -7.62 -11.18
N SER A 79 -1.76 -6.38 -11.49
CA SER A 79 -1.01 -6.03 -12.71
C SER A 79 0.49 -6.38 -12.66
N ARG A 80 0.94 -7.01 -11.59
CA ARG A 80 2.34 -7.33 -11.30
C ARG A 80 2.48 -8.80 -10.95
#